data_AF-A0A3D1PFT8-F1
#
_entry.id   AF-A0A3D1PFT8-F1
#
_cell.length_a   1.000
_cell.length_b   1.000
_cell.length_c   1.000
_cell.angle_alpha   90.00
_cell.angle_beta   90.00
_cell.angle_gamma   90.00
#
_symmetry.space_group_name_H-M   'P 1'
#
loop_
_entity.id
_entity.type
_entity.pdbx_description
1 polymer ?
#
loop_
_entity_poly.entity_id
_entity_poly.type
_entity_poly.pdbx_seq_one_letter_code
_entity_poly.pdbx_strand_id
1 'polypeptide(L)'
;PNQMDDWQAIFGQQHHLSPRSVPEKLTSSLLRLMFGIVPPQAMNPKTGEVSFTMHRSPKGRLEILYLDDELRITRGERGTILVCQRQ
;
A
#
# COMPACT_ATOMS: atom_id res chain seq x y z
N PRO A 1 11.51 -1.29 22.42
CA PRO A 1 11.30 -2.72 22.03
C PRO A 1 11.05 -2.78 20.53
N ASN A 2 11.72 -3.69 19.81
CA ASN A 2 11.80 -3.75 18.34
C ASN A 2 10.43 -3.89 17.66
N GLN A 3 9.71 -2.77 17.45
CA GLN A 3 8.43 -2.75 16.73
C GLN A 3 8.56 -3.22 15.27
N MET A 4 9.77 -3.21 14.72
CA MET A 4 10.04 -3.60 13.33
C MET A 4 9.87 -5.11 13.10
N ASP A 5 10.21 -5.95 14.09
CA ASP A 5 10.04 -7.40 14.00
C ASP A 5 8.54 -7.76 13.98
N ASP A 6 7.75 -7.11 14.85
CA ASP A 6 6.29 -7.25 14.88
C ASP A 6 5.63 -6.70 13.61
N TRP A 7 6.10 -5.54 13.12
CA TRP A 7 5.64 -4.95 11.86
C TRP A 7 5.90 -5.87 10.67
N GLN A 8 7.10 -6.45 10.60
CA GLN A 8 7.46 -7.40 9.54
C GLN A 8 6.68 -8.72 9.68
N ALA A 9 6.32 -9.15 10.88
CA ALA A 9 5.47 -10.32 11.08
C ALA A 9 4.05 -10.11 10.53
N ILE A 10 3.47 -8.91 10.72
CA ILE A 10 2.10 -8.58 10.26
C ILE A 10 2.07 -8.26 8.76
N PHE A 11 3.01 -7.44 8.28
CA PHE A 11 2.96 -6.87 6.93
C PHE A 11 4.02 -7.42 5.97
N GLY A 12 5.04 -8.12 6.46
CA GLY A 12 6.09 -8.71 5.63
C GLY A 12 5.60 -9.87 4.75
N GLN A 13 4.45 -10.49 5.09
CA GLN A 13 3.84 -11.56 4.31
C GLN A 13 2.94 -11.09 3.16
N GLN A 14 2.86 -9.78 2.88
CA GLN A 14 2.07 -9.23 1.75
C GLN A 14 2.41 -9.85 0.38
N HIS A 15 3.57 -10.51 0.26
CA HIS A 15 4.03 -11.22 -0.94
C HIS A 15 3.61 -12.69 -1.03
N HIS A 16 2.73 -13.20 -0.16
CA HIS A 16 2.16 -14.53 -0.36
C HIS A 16 1.27 -14.53 -1.61
N LEU A 17 1.92 -14.73 -2.77
CA LEU A 17 1.32 -14.95 -4.07
C LEU A 17 0.52 -16.25 -3.96
N SER A 18 -0.72 -16.15 -3.48
CA SER A 18 -1.70 -17.21 -3.66
C SER A 18 -1.74 -17.54 -5.16
N PRO A 19 -1.78 -18.82 -5.57
CA PRO A 19 -1.72 -19.20 -6.97
C PRO A 19 -2.85 -18.52 -7.74
N ARG A 20 -2.51 -17.44 -8.47
CA ARG A 20 -3.49 -16.63 -9.20
C ARG A 20 -4.13 -17.46 -10.30
N SER A 21 -5.45 -17.46 -10.32
CA SER A 21 -6.22 -18.09 -11.40
C SER A 21 -5.90 -17.41 -12.74
N VAL A 22 -6.05 -18.13 -13.85
CA VAL A 22 -5.88 -17.56 -15.21
C VAL A 22 -6.67 -16.25 -15.43
N PRO A 23 -7.94 -16.13 -15.01
CA PRO A 23 -8.68 -14.86 -15.14
C PRO A 23 -8.11 -13.71 -14.29
N GLU A 24 -7.50 -13.98 -13.13
CA GLU A 24 -6.82 -12.97 -12.31
C GLU A 24 -5.54 -12.45 -12.99
N LYS A 25 -4.83 -13.30 -13.75
CA LYS A 25 -3.65 -12.88 -14.52
C LYS A 25 -4.03 -11.96 -15.67
N LEU A 26 -5.17 -12.21 -16.34
CA LEU A 26 -5.66 -11.36 -17.42
C LEU A 26 -6.09 -9.99 -16.91
N THR A 27 -6.91 -9.96 -15.86
CA THR A 27 -7.41 -8.72 -15.25
C THR A 27 -6.28 -7.85 -14.69
N SER A 28 -5.30 -8.45 -14.00
CA SER A 28 -4.13 -7.71 -13.52
C SER A 28 -3.27 -7.14 -14.66
N SER A 29 -3.15 -7.84 -15.78
CA SER A 29 -2.45 -7.34 -16.97
C SER A 29 -3.18 -6.16 -17.61
N LEU A 30 -4.52 -6.23 -17.70
CA LEU A 30 -5.35 -5.13 -18.19
C LEU A 30 -5.24 -3.89 -17.28
N LEU A 31 -5.28 -4.06 -15.96
CA LEU A 31 -5.14 -2.97 -14.99
C LEU A 31 -3.75 -2.32 -15.04
N ARG A 32 -2.69 -3.12 -15.21
CA ARG A 32 -1.33 -2.63 -15.46
C ARG A 32 -1.28 -1.76 -16.70
N LEU A 33 -1.90 -2.20 -17.80
CA LEU A 33 -1.90 -1.46 -19.06
C LEU A 33 -2.66 -0.13 -18.96
N MET A 34 -3.83 -0.13 -18.32
CA MET A 34 -4.69 1.07 -18.26
C MET A 34 -4.19 2.12 -17.26
N PHE A 35 -3.74 1.69 -16.08
CA PHE A 35 -3.46 2.59 -14.96
C PHE A 35 -1.98 2.67 -14.59
N GLY A 36 -1.14 1.82 -15.19
CA GLY A 36 0.25 1.67 -14.76
C GLY A 36 0.35 1.13 -13.32
N ILE A 37 -0.67 0.40 -12.83
CA ILE A 37 -0.66 -0.16 -11.48
C ILE A 37 0.39 -1.27 -11.41
N VAL A 38 1.55 -0.92 -10.86
CA VAL A 38 2.55 -1.91 -10.45
C VAL A 38 2.15 -2.42 -9.06
N PRO A 39 2.17 -3.75 -8.82
CA PRO A 39 2.00 -4.26 -7.46
C PRO A 39 3.06 -3.61 -6.55
N PRO A 40 2.72 -3.36 -5.27
CA PRO A 40 3.68 -2.84 -4.32
C PRO A 40 4.94 -3.73 -4.27
N GLN A 41 6.10 -3.09 -4.23
CA GLN A 41 7.37 -3.81 -4.12
C GLN A 41 7.49 -4.46 -2.73
N ALA A 42 8.52 -5.28 -2.53
CA ALA A 42 8.84 -5.82 -1.21
C ALA A 42 8.99 -4.68 -0.19
N MET A 43 8.45 -4.88 1.01
CA MET A 43 8.64 -3.97 2.13
C MET A 43 10.13 -3.78 2.38
N ASN A 44 10.57 -2.53 2.51
CA ASN A 44 11.94 -2.23 2.88
C ASN A 44 12.18 -2.76 4.31
N PRO A 45 13.08 -3.76 4.52
CA PRO A 45 13.26 -4.40 5.81
C PRO A 45 13.92 -3.49 6.85
N LYS A 46 14.47 -2.34 6.43
CA LYS A 46 15.09 -1.35 7.33
C LYS A 46 14.12 -0.24 7.74
N THR A 47 13.19 0.15 6.86
CA THR A 47 12.31 1.31 7.08
C THR A 47 10.83 0.94 7.23
N GLY A 48 10.43 -0.28 6.86
CA GLY A 48 9.02 -0.72 6.85
C GLY A 48 8.21 -0.13 5.69
N GLU A 49 8.86 0.65 4.82
CA GLU A 49 8.21 1.33 3.71
C GLU A 49 7.78 0.36 2.62
N VAL A 50 6.54 0.54 2.13
CA VAL A 50 6.03 -0.07 0.91
C VAL A 50 5.51 1.05 0.02
N SER A 51 6.15 1.22 -1.13
CA SER A 51 5.79 2.26 -2.10
C SER A 51 5.33 1.64 -3.42
N PHE A 52 4.32 2.25 -4.05
CA PHE A 52 3.97 1.99 -5.44
C PHE A 52 3.67 3.31 -6.15
N THR A 53 4.02 3.38 -7.42
CA THR A 53 3.76 4.56 -8.26
C THR A 53 2.67 4.22 -9.26
N MET A 54 1.66 5.09 -9.36
CA MET A 54 0.59 4.97 -10.34
C MET A 54 0.62 6.18 -11.28
N HIS A 55 1.10 5.96 -12.51
CA HIS A 55 1.28 7.05 -13.48
C HIS A 55 -0.04 7.57 -14.06
N ARG A 56 -1.11 6.78 -14.02
CA ARG A 56 -2.46 7.18 -14.46
C ARG A 56 -3.47 6.82 -13.38
N SER A 57 -3.86 7.80 -12.57
CA SER A 57 -4.87 7.60 -11.54
C SER A 57 -6.23 7.29 -12.18
N PRO A 58 -6.93 6.22 -11.79
CA PRO A 58 -8.31 6.00 -12.16
C PRO A 58 -9.16 7.22 -11.79
N LYS A 59 -10.13 7.57 -12.65
CA LYS A 59 -11.12 8.58 -12.29
C LYS A 59 -11.98 8.02 -11.14
N GLY A 60 -12.06 8.72 -10.01
CA GLY A 60 -12.82 8.24 -8.85
C GLY A 60 -12.62 9.04 -7.56
N ARG A 61 -13.04 8.45 -6.44
CA ARG A 61 -12.79 8.93 -5.08
C ARG A 61 -11.63 8.13 -4.49
N LEU A 62 -10.64 8.84 -3.97
CA LEU A 62 -9.57 8.26 -3.16
C LEU A 62 -9.96 8.45 -1.70
N GLU A 63 -10.10 7.34 -0.97
CA GLU A 63 -10.30 7.35 0.47
C GLU A 63 -9.07 6.75 1.12
N ILE A 64 -8.45 7.51 2.03
CA ILE A 64 -7.22 7.10 2.70
C ILE A 64 -7.56 6.81 4.15
N LEU A 65 -7.19 5.60 4.58
CA LEU A 65 -7.20 5.17 5.96
C LEU A 65 -5.76 5.22 6.46
N TYR A 66 -5.50 6.01 7.48
CA TYR A 66 -4.19 6.03 8.15
C TYR A 66 -4.34 5.66 9.62
N LEU A 67 -3.29 5.05 10.15
CA LEU A 67 -3.14 4.66 11.55
C LEU A 67 -1.92 5.42 12.09
N ASP A 68 -2.10 6.16 13.18
CA ASP A 68 -1.00 6.87 13.86
C ASP A 68 -0.34 6.01 14.96
N ASP A 69 0.69 6.56 15.60
CA ASP A 69 1.43 5.89 16.68
C ASP A 69 0.54 5.61 17.93
N GLU A 70 -0.60 6.30 18.04
CA GLU A 70 -1.62 6.06 19.08
C GLU A 70 -2.72 5.08 18.61
N LEU A 71 -2.52 4.41 17.46
CA LEU A 71 -3.42 3.46 16.82
C LEU A 71 -4.81 4.04 16.50
N ARG A 72 -4.91 5.35 16.25
CA ARG A 72 -6.15 5.99 15.84
C ARG A 72 -6.33 5.89 14.33
N ILE A 73 -7.49 5.39 13.92
CA ILE A 73 -7.90 5.36 12.52
C ILE A 73 -8.50 6.71 12.16
N THR A 74 -7.90 7.39 11.19
CA THR A 74 -8.47 8.64 10.66
C THR A 74 -8.73 8.51 9.18
N ARG A 75 -9.86 9.08 8.75
CA ARG A 75 -10.30 9.09 7.35
C ARG A 75 -9.98 10.45 6.74
N GLY A 76 -9.07 10.48 5.77
CA GLY A 76 -8.78 11.68 4.98
C GLY A 76 -9.76 11.86 3.81
N GLU A 77 -10.21 13.09 3.57
CA GLU A 77 -10.95 13.50 2.37
C GLU A 77 -10.05 14.32 1.43
N ARG A 78 -10.28 14.21 0.11
CA ARG A 78 -9.51 14.77 -1.02
C ARG A 78 -8.59 15.97 -0.70
N GLY A 79 -7.28 15.83 -0.99
CA GLY A 79 -6.32 16.93 -0.98
C GLY A 79 -4.87 16.47 -0.78
N THR A 80 -3.99 17.42 -0.41
CA THR A 80 -2.64 17.13 0.12
C THR A 80 -2.78 16.71 1.57
N ILE A 81 -2.43 15.46 1.90
CA ILE A 81 -2.31 15.01 3.28
C ILE A 81 -0.90 15.35 3.77
N LEU A 82 -0.81 16.22 4.78
CA LEU A 82 0.44 16.49 5.48
C LEU A 82 0.45 15.64 6.75
N VAL A 83 1.30 14.60 6.77
CA VAL A 83 1.53 13.80 7.98
C VAL A 83 2.74 14.41 8.68
N CYS A 84 2.51 15.08 9.80
CA CYS A 84 3.57 15.63 10.64
C CYS A 84 3.82 14.67 11.80
N GLN A 85 5.01 14.07 11.84
CA GLN A 85 5.49 13.39 13.04
C GLN A 85 6.01 14.45 14.01
N ARG A 86 5.49 14.47 15.25
CA ARG A 86 6.00 15.34 16.31
C ARG A 86 7.28 14.72 16.87
N GLN A 87 8.38 15.47 16.84
CA GLN A 87 9.62 15.11 17.57
C GLN A 87 9.46 15.39 19.06
#